data_AF-A0A7J4GLZ3-F1
#
_entry.id   AF-A0A7J4GLZ3-F1
#
_cell.length_a   1.000
_cell.length_b   1.000
_cell.length_c   1.000
_cell.angle_alpha   90.00
_cell.angle_beta   90.00
_cell.angle_gamma   90.00
#
_symmetry.space_group_name_H-M   'P 1'
#
loop_
_entity.id
_entity.type
_entity.pdbx_description
1 polymer ?
#
loop_
_entity_poly.entity_id
_entity_poly.type
_entity_poly.pdbx_seq_one_letter_code
_entity_poly.pdbx_strand_id
1 'polypeptide(L)'
;MMETATKRADDDMSWPEVGRLGLRYLKIPLALLVLEMVYWFLTQPSNTLAVIQTVEAYLWHNLTELIFGPGASEFSTHQGWWTRVDLIHPNFPDGRIALFVGDECAGIHEMLFISTLVMLTDGVPQRLKLRGIAVLCSLVFVLNLMRLTLLYHFARSGCDVNPRGVWCANEMYEFHKMMFEYGFLLILVGMWTAWFYWVGGPKRVREAAESETGGWKISFRQQWKSIHIGLIAVATVLFILAASSWTGDETQSAITEMEDCDSLNEISARCGQAMRNYDDAISTAWSLGTLGMLTIAGTSVNIQRPEKNLESE
;
A
#
# COMPACT_ATOMS: atom_id res chain seq x y z
N MET A 1 53.33 -13.21 -42.72
CA MET A 1 52.94 -12.28 -41.64
C MET A 1 51.52 -11.85 -41.91
N MET A 2 50.56 -12.31 -41.11
CA MET A 2 49.16 -11.88 -41.20
C MET A 2 48.72 -11.59 -39.77
N GLU A 3 48.36 -10.33 -39.54
CA GLU A 3 47.96 -9.78 -38.25
C GLU A 3 46.74 -10.51 -37.68
N THR A 4 46.86 -10.87 -36.41
CA THR A 4 45.75 -11.27 -35.54
C THR A 4 44.82 -10.08 -35.31
N ALA A 5 43.68 -10.07 -36.01
CA ALA A 5 42.55 -9.22 -35.66
C ALA A 5 41.75 -9.91 -34.54
N THR A 6 41.91 -9.41 -33.32
CA THR A 6 41.08 -9.76 -32.16
C THR A 6 39.64 -9.31 -32.40
N LYS A 7 38.73 -10.29 -32.46
CA LYS A 7 37.28 -10.08 -32.35
C LYS A 7 36.98 -9.29 -31.07
N ARG A 8 36.49 -8.06 -31.18
CA ARG A 8 35.88 -7.32 -30.06
C ARG A 8 34.57 -8.04 -29.68
N ALA A 9 34.38 -8.29 -28.39
CA ALA A 9 33.14 -8.83 -27.84
C ALA A 9 32.02 -7.80 -28.03
N ASP A 10 30.92 -8.25 -28.62
CA ASP A 10 29.76 -7.46 -29.04
C ASP A 10 28.62 -7.60 -28.03
N ASP A 11 28.92 -7.48 -26.73
CA ASP A 11 27.95 -7.75 -25.64
C ASP A 11 28.02 -6.77 -24.45
N ASP A 12 28.89 -5.76 -24.52
CA ASP A 12 28.99 -4.73 -23.48
C ASP A 12 28.20 -3.48 -23.88
N MET A 13 27.02 -3.29 -23.27
CA MET A 13 26.22 -2.08 -23.43
C MET A 13 27.05 -0.82 -23.11
N SER A 14 26.94 0.19 -23.98
CA SER A 14 27.68 1.44 -23.76
C SER A 14 27.13 2.24 -22.56
N TRP A 15 27.98 2.92 -21.79
CA TRP A 15 27.54 3.74 -20.63
C TRP A 15 26.40 4.74 -20.93
N PRO A 16 26.35 5.39 -22.10
CA PRO A 16 25.21 6.24 -22.48
C PRO A 16 23.90 5.45 -22.71
N GLU A 17 24.02 4.21 -23.17
CA GLU A 17 22.90 3.29 -23.37
C GLU A 17 22.40 2.73 -22.04
N VAL A 18 23.31 2.41 -21.11
CA VAL A 18 22.99 2.11 -19.71
C VAL A 18 22.30 3.29 -19.03
N GLY A 19 22.79 4.52 -19.25
CA GLY A 19 22.16 5.74 -18.71
C GLY A 19 20.75 5.99 -19.29
N ARG A 20 20.56 5.72 -20.58
CA ARG A 20 19.25 5.85 -21.25
C ARG A 20 18.29 4.73 -20.82
N LEU A 21 18.78 3.50 -20.61
CA LEU A 21 18.03 2.41 -19.99
C LEU A 21 17.64 2.77 -18.56
N GLY A 22 18.59 3.25 -17.75
CA GLY A 22 18.36 3.67 -16.36
C GLY A 22 17.30 4.76 -16.26
N LEU A 23 17.34 5.76 -17.16
CA LEU A 23 16.28 6.78 -17.25
C LEU A 23 14.92 6.21 -17.67
N ARG A 24 14.90 5.21 -18.57
CA ARG A 24 13.68 4.53 -19.00
C ARG A 24 13.05 3.73 -17.86
N TYR A 25 13.87 3.09 -17.04
CA TYR A 25 13.44 2.31 -15.88
C TYR A 25 13.20 3.14 -14.63
N LEU A 26 13.66 4.40 -14.56
CA LEU A 26 13.36 5.35 -13.47
C LEU A 26 11.85 5.57 -13.27
N LYS A 27 11.04 5.29 -14.31
CA LYS A 27 9.58 5.30 -14.21
C LYS A 27 9.05 4.35 -13.14
N ILE A 28 9.72 3.22 -12.90
CA ILE A 28 9.32 2.21 -11.92
C ILE A 28 9.49 2.75 -10.48
N PRO A 29 10.69 3.16 -10.02
CA PRO A 29 10.83 3.73 -8.68
C PRO A 29 10.03 5.01 -8.49
N LEU A 30 9.88 5.86 -9.52
CA LEU A 30 9.01 7.03 -9.43
C LEU A 30 7.54 6.63 -9.23
N ALA A 31 7.06 5.62 -9.95
CA ALA A 31 5.70 5.12 -9.78
C ALA A 31 5.49 4.48 -8.40
N LEU A 32 6.52 3.81 -7.85
CA LEU A 32 6.47 3.27 -6.49
C LEU A 32 6.41 4.39 -5.43
N LEU A 33 7.13 5.50 -5.61
CA LEU A 33 7.01 6.66 -4.71
C LEU A 33 5.63 7.31 -4.77
N VAL A 34 5.05 7.42 -5.97
CA VAL A 34 3.67 7.90 -6.12
C VAL A 34 2.68 6.92 -5.48
N LEU A 35 2.91 5.62 -5.61
CA LEU A 35 2.09 4.60 -4.98
C LEU A 35 2.12 4.73 -3.46
N GLU A 36 3.30 4.91 -2.85
CA GLU A 36 3.46 5.11 -1.42
C GLU A 36 2.70 6.36 -0.94
N MET A 37 2.80 7.46 -1.70
CA MET A 37 2.06 8.69 -1.40
C MET A 37 0.54 8.50 -1.49
N VAL A 38 0.05 7.72 -2.47
CA VAL A 38 -1.37 7.38 -2.61
C VAL A 38 -1.81 6.45 -1.48
N TYR A 39 -0.99 5.47 -1.11
CA TYR A 39 -1.23 4.57 0.01
C TYR A 39 -1.41 5.38 1.30
N TRP A 40 -0.44 6.25 1.63
CA TRP A 40 -0.54 7.14 2.79
C TRP A 40 -1.78 8.00 2.77
N PHE A 41 -2.13 8.58 1.62
CA PHE A 41 -3.35 9.37 1.51
C PHE A 41 -4.63 8.57 1.79
N LEU A 42 -4.67 7.30 1.37
CA LEU A 42 -5.82 6.42 1.57
C LEU A 42 -5.89 5.84 2.98
N THR A 43 -4.75 5.62 3.63
CA THR A 43 -4.68 4.89 4.91
C THR A 43 -4.57 5.78 6.14
N GLN A 44 -4.09 7.01 6.00
CA GLN A 44 -3.94 7.89 7.15
C GLN A 44 -5.24 8.35 7.79
N PRO A 45 -6.34 8.65 7.07
CA PRO A 45 -7.61 8.86 7.74
C PRO A 45 -8.16 7.50 8.19
N SER A 46 -8.20 7.32 9.51
CA SER A 46 -8.67 6.13 10.25
C SER A 46 -9.99 5.53 9.71
N ASN A 47 -10.81 6.34 9.04
CA ASN A 47 -12.14 5.96 8.57
C ASN A 47 -12.25 5.73 7.05
N THR A 48 -11.22 6.03 6.24
CA THR A 48 -11.32 5.97 4.78
C THR A 48 -11.56 4.56 4.25
N LEU A 49 -10.98 3.57 4.94
CA LEU A 49 -11.02 2.16 4.57
C LEU A 49 -11.92 1.34 5.51
N ALA A 50 -12.67 2.00 6.39
CA ALA A 50 -13.46 1.34 7.41
C ALA A 50 -14.51 0.37 6.83
N VAL A 51 -15.02 0.64 5.62
CA VAL A 51 -15.97 -0.27 4.94
C VAL A 51 -15.32 -1.60 4.62
N ILE A 52 -14.14 -1.60 3.99
CA ILE A 52 -13.46 -2.85 3.62
C ILE A 52 -12.91 -3.56 4.86
N GLN A 53 -12.40 -2.83 5.84
CA GLN A 53 -11.96 -3.37 7.12
C GLN A 53 -13.13 -4.02 7.90
N THR A 54 -14.32 -3.40 7.89
CA THR A 54 -15.52 -3.97 8.52
C THR A 54 -15.95 -5.26 7.83
N VAL A 55 -15.94 -5.29 6.49
CA VAL A 55 -16.27 -6.49 5.72
C VAL A 55 -15.28 -7.61 6.02
N GLU A 56 -13.98 -7.30 6.06
CA GLU A 56 -12.96 -8.29 6.37
C GLU A 56 -13.06 -8.79 7.82
N ALA A 57 -13.23 -7.90 8.80
CA ALA A 57 -13.40 -8.27 10.20
C ALA A 57 -14.64 -9.17 10.39
N TYR A 58 -15.74 -8.84 9.70
CA TYR A 58 -16.94 -9.67 9.66
C TYR A 58 -16.66 -11.06 9.08
N LEU A 59 -16.00 -11.14 7.92
CA LEU A 59 -15.67 -12.42 7.28
C LEU A 59 -14.72 -13.24 8.15
N TRP A 60 -13.71 -12.60 8.74
CA TRP A 60 -12.73 -13.24 9.59
C TRP A 60 -13.38 -13.83 10.85
N HIS A 61 -14.24 -13.06 11.53
CA HIS A 61 -15.01 -13.56 12.67
C HIS A 61 -15.84 -14.80 12.30
N ASN A 62 -16.65 -14.70 11.23
CA ASN A 62 -17.52 -15.81 10.81
C ASN A 62 -16.72 -17.06 10.40
N LEU A 63 -15.58 -16.89 9.73
CA LEU A 63 -14.70 -18.00 9.37
C LEU A 63 -14.03 -18.62 10.61
N THR A 64 -13.65 -17.81 11.59
CA THR A 64 -13.05 -18.30 12.83
C THR A 64 -14.04 -19.13 13.63
N GLU A 65 -15.28 -18.65 13.79
CA GLU A 65 -16.38 -19.41 14.40
C GLU A 65 -16.69 -20.71 13.63
N LEU A 66 -16.68 -20.65 12.29
CA LEU A 66 -16.96 -21.80 11.44
C LEU A 66 -15.88 -22.88 11.54
N ILE A 67 -14.61 -22.49 11.57
CA ILE A 67 -13.46 -23.40 11.52
C ILE A 67 -13.13 -23.95 12.91
N PHE A 68 -13.13 -23.10 13.95
CA PHE A 68 -12.65 -23.46 15.29
C PHE A 68 -13.78 -23.68 16.30
N GLY A 69 -15.02 -23.40 15.92
CA GLY A 69 -16.24 -23.68 16.68
C GLY A 69 -16.86 -22.45 17.32
N PRO A 70 -18.10 -22.56 17.83
CA PRO A 70 -18.82 -21.43 18.41
C PRO A 70 -18.12 -20.86 19.65
N GLY A 71 -17.99 -19.54 19.71
CA GLY A 71 -17.33 -18.82 20.79
C GLY A 71 -15.81 -18.80 20.70
N ALA A 72 -15.24 -19.13 19.54
CA ALA A 72 -13.81 -18.97 19.26
C ALA A 72 -13.42 -17.50 19.01
N SER A 73 -14.38 -16.63 18.67
CA SER A 73 -14.17 -15.20 18.48
C SER A 73 -15.38 -14.34 18.84
N GLU A 74 -15.14 -13.11 19.24
CA GLU A 74 -16.16 -12.09 19.51
C GLU A 74 -15.94 -10.88 18.59
N PHE A 75 -17.01 -10.39 17.98
CA PHE A 75 -16.99 -9.26 17.06
C PHE A 75 -17.47 -7.99 17.75
N SER A 76 -16.66 -6.92 17.71
CA SER A 76 -16.94 -5.68 18.42
C SER A 76 -16.43 -4.45 17.67
N THR A 77 -16.62 -3.27 18.27
CA THR A 77 -16.23 -2.00 17.65
C THR A 77 -14.88 -1.49 18.12
N HIS A 78 -14.07 -0.96 17.19
CA HIS A 78 -12.91 -0.11 17.47
C HIS A 78 -13.12 1.24 16.79
N GLN A 79 -12.96 2.33 17.53
CA GLN A 79 -13.16 3.70 17.04
C GLN A 79 -14.51 3.95 16.34
N GLY A 80 -15.58 3.28 16.80
CA GLY A 80 -16.94 3.42 16.24
C GLY A 80 -17.22 2.54 15.01
N TRP A 81 -16.24 1.80 14.50
CA TRP A 81 -16.40 0.86 13.39
C TRP A 81 -16.30 -0.58 13.85
N TRP A 82 -16.97 -1.48 13.13
CA TRP A 82 -17.00 -2.90 13.41
C TRP A 82 -15.76 -3.61 12.86
N THR A 83 -14.59 -3.28 13.43
CA THR A 83 -13.28 -3.74 12.95
C THR A 83 -12.51 -4.56 14.00
N ARG A 84 -13.05 -4.74 15.21
CA ARG A 84 -12.40 -5.48 16.29
C ARG A 84 -12.88 -6.93 16.33
N VAL A 85 -11.92 -7.86 16.39
CA VAL A 85 -12.15 -9.30 16.55
C VAL A 85 -11.31 -9.79 17.72
N ASP A 86 -11.98 -10.19 18.80
CA ASP A 86 -11.33 -10.79 19.96
C ASP A 86 -11.30 -12.30 19.79
N LEU A 87 -10.12 -12.91 19.77
CA LEU A 87 -9.97 -14.37 19.75
C LEU A 87 -10.12 -14.91 21.17
N ILE A 88 -10.90 -15.97 21.35
CA ILE A 88 -11.27 -16.50 22.67
C ILE A 88 -10.74 -17.92 22.83
N HIS A 89 -10.03 -18.14 23.94
CA HIS A 89 -9.59 -19.47 24.36
C HIS A 89 -9.18 -19.47 25.85
N PRO A 90 -9.49 -20.52 26.64
CA PRO A 90 -9.15 -20.57 28.08
C PRO A 90 -7.65 -20.45 28.41
N ASN A 91 -6.79 -20.84 27.46
CA ASN A 91 -5.33 -20.82 27.62
C ASN A 91 -4.70 -19.46 27.26
N PHE A 92 -5.47 -18.50 26.73
CA PHE A 92 -4.98 -17.15 26.48
C PHE A 92 -4.77 -16.38 27.80
N PRO A 93 -3.88 -15.36 27.86
CA PRO A 93 -3.46 -14.68 29.10
C PRO A 93 -4.64 -14.19 29.95
N ASP A 94 -5.67 -13.63 29.31
CA ASP A 94 -6.92 -13.20 29.95
C ASP A 94 -8.16 -13.91 29.38
N GLY A 95 -7.97 -15.12 28.84
CA GLY A 95 -9.01 -15.86 28.11
C GLY A 95 -9.36 -15.27 26.74
N ARG A 96 -8.76 -14.14 26.36
CA ARG A 96 -8.92 -13.47 25.07
C ARG A 96 -7.62 -12.87 24.55
N ILE A 97 -7.52 -12.71 23.23
CA ILE A 97 -6.51 -11.89 22.54
C ILE A 97 -7.27 -10.91 21.66
N ALA A 98 -7.18 -9.62 21.98
CA ALA A 98 -7.89 -8.57 21.26
C ALA A 98 -7.10 -8.10 20.04
N LEU A 99 -7.71 -8.19 18.85
CA LEU A 99 -7.11 -7.77 17.59
C LEU A 99 -8.08 -6.83 16.84
N PHE A 100 -7.54 -5.98 15.99
CA PHE A 100 -8.34 -5.12 15.11
C PHE A 100 -7.82 -5.21 13.68
N VAL A 101 -8.72 -4.98 12.73
CA VAL A 101 -8.42 -5.00 11.30
C VAL A 101 -8.02 -3.59 10.85
N GLY A 102 -6.71 -3.38 10.72
CA GLY A 102 -6.09 -2.21 10.08
C GLY A 102 -6.01 -2.31 8.55
N ASP A 103 -5.42 -1.31 7.90
CA ASP A 103 -5.20 -1.28 6.46
C ASP A 103 -4.17 -2.32 5.97
N GLU A 104 -3.21 -2.66 6.83
CA GLU A 104 -2.26 -3.76 6.66
C GLU A 104 -2.93 -5.13 6.81
N CYS A 105 -4.00 -5.22 7.62
CA CYS A 105 -4.80 -6.44 7.78
C CYS A 105 -5.66 -6.69 6.54
N ALA A 106 -6.31 -5.65 6.02
CA ALA A 106 -7.06 -5.66 4.75
C ALA A 106 -6.17 -5.88 3.52
N GLY A 107 -4.86 -5.73 3.72
CA GLY A 107 -3.81 -5.76 2.70
C GLY A 107 -4.09 -4.86 1.51
N ILE A 108 -4.47 -3.62 1.84
CA ILE A 108 -4.61 -2.54 0.88
C ILE A 108 -3.26 -2.26 0.22
N HIS A 109 -2.17 -2.33 0.97
CA HIS A 109 -0.84 -2.12 0.44
C HIS A 109 -0.49 -3.13 -0.67
N GLU A 110 -0.77 -4.41 -0.45
CA GLU A 110 -0.56 -5.49 -1.40
C GLU A 110 -1.43 -5.34 -2.65
N MET A 111 -2.70 -4.94 -2.49
CA MET A 111 -3.62 -4.66 -3.60
C MET A 111 -3.16 -3.47 -4.44
N LEU A 112 -2.67 -2.40 -3.82
CA LEU A 112 -2.11 -1.24 -4.51
C LEU A 112 -0.83 -1.60 -5.26
N PHE A 113 0.05 -2.39 -4.63
CA PHE A 113 1.29 -2.87 -5.24
C PHE A 113 1.03 -3.71 -6.49
N ILE A 114 0.20 -4.75 -6.40
CA ILE A 114 -0.09 -5.62 -7.54
C ILE A 114 -0.82 -4.88 -8.67
N SER A 115 -1.72 -3.95 -8.31
CA SER A 115 -2.42 -3.10 -9.28
C SER A 115 -1.45 -2.24 -10.07
N THR A 116 -0.45 -1.68 -9.38
CA THR A 116 0.58 -0.84 -9.99
C THR A 116 1.46 -1.64 -10.94
N LEU A 117 1.91 -2.82 -10.55
CA LEU A 117 2.70 -3.70 -11.43
C LEU A 117 1.94 -4.07 -12.71
N VAL A 118 0.64 -4.38 -12.60
CA VAL A 118 -0.22 -4.66 -13.75
C VAL A 118 -0.40 -3.41 -14.64
N MET A 119 -0.61 -2.24 -14.03
CA MET A 119 -0.80 -0.99 -14.75
C MET A 119 0.45 -0.56 -15.51
N LEU A 120 1.64 -0.75 -14.94
CA LEU A 120 2.92 -0.41 -15.57
C LEU A 120 3.37 -1.43 -16.63
N THR A 121 2.65 -2.54 -16.80
CA THR A 121 2.99 -3.54 -17.81
C THR A 121 2.70 -3.02 -19.22
N ASP A 122 3.73 -2.78 -20.03
CA ASP A 122 3.59 -2.26 -21.39
C ASP A 122 3.00 -3.29 -22.38
N GLY A 123 2.38 -2.80 -23.46
CA GLY A 123 1.82 -3.63 -24.54
C GLY A 123 0.55 -4.43 -24.18
N VAL A 124 0.04 -4.31 -22.95
CA VAL A 124 -1.20 -4.96 -22.51
C VAL A 124 -2.38 -3.96 -22.61
N PRO A 125 -3.50 -4.32 -23.27
CA PRO A 125 -4.65 -3.43 -23.39
C PRO A 125 -5.31 -3.16 -22.03
N GLN A 126 -5.80 -1.93 -21.84
CA GLN A 126 -6.37 -1.46 -20.56
C GLN A 126 -7.48 -2.37 -19.99
N ARG A 127 -8.32 -2.94 -20.87
CA ARG A 127 -9.37 -3.88 -20.44
C ARG A 127 -8.81 -5.15 -19.81
N LEU A 128 -7.69 -5.68 -20.33
CA LEU A 128 -7.04 -6.87 -19.78
C LEU A 128 -6.29 -6.54 -18.49
N LYS A 129 -5.70 -5.34 -18.39
CA LYS A 129 -5.13 -4.82 -17.14
C LYS A 129 -6.19 -4.76 -16.04
N LEU A 130 -7.31 -4.08 -16.27
CA LEU A 130 -8.38 -3.94 -15.27
C LEU A 130 -8.97 -5.29 -14.82
N ARG A 131 -9.15 -6.24 -15.75
CA ARG A 131 -9.56 -7.60 -15.40
C ARG A 131 -8.52 -8.32 -14.56
N GLY A 132 -7.24 -8.19 -14.93
CA GLY A 132 -6.11 -8.72 -14.16
C GLY A 132 -6.09 -8.17 -12.74
N ILE A 133 -6.20 -6.85 -12.59
CA ILE A 133 -6.27 -6.16 -11.29
C ILE A 133 -7.41 -6.71 -10.44
N ALA A 134 -8.63 -6.78 -10.99
CA ALA A 134 -9.78 -7.29 -10.25
C ALA A 134 -9.57 -8.72 -9.73
N VAL A 135 -9.05 -9.62 -10.57
CA VAL A 135 -8.77 -11.01 -10.19
C VAL A 135 -7.65 -11.09 -9.15
N LEU A 136 -6.52 -10.40 -9.39
CA LEU A 136 -5.36 -10.44 -8.52
C LEU A 136 -5.65 -9.81 -7.15
N CYS A 137 -6.35 -8.68 -7.09
CA CYS A 137 -6.77 -8.09 -5.82
C CYS A 137 -7.76 -8.98 -5.07
N SER A 138 -8.67 -9.67 -5.77
CA SER A 138 -9.57 -10.65 -5.14
C SER A 138 -8.80 -11.83 -4.54
N LEU A 139 -7.77 -12.31 -5.21
CA LEU A 139 -6.89 -13.36 -4.70
C LEU A 139 -6.10 -12.89 -3.47
N VAL A 140 -5.55 -11.68 -3.51
CA VAL A 140 -4.86 -11.07 -2.35
C VAL A 140 -5.80 -10.94 -1.17
N PHE A 141 -7.04 -10.48 -1.37
CA PHE A 141 -8.05 -10.40 -0.32
C PHE A 141 -8.31 -11.76 0.35
N VAL A 142 -8.47 -12.81 -0.46
CA VAL A 142 -8.68 -14.18 0.06
C VAL A 142 -7.45 -14.69 0.83
N LEU A 143 -6.24 -14.39 0.35
CA LEU A 143 -5.00 -14.77 1.04
C LEU A 143 -4.83 -14.03 2.37
N ASN A 144 -5.21 -12.75 2.44
CA ASN A 144 -5.22 -12.00 3.69
C ASN A 144 -6.22 -12.59 4.68
N LEU A 145 -7.42 -12.91 4.21
CA LEU A 145 -8.42 -13.57 5.04
C LEU A 145 -7.93 -14.93 5.55
N MET A 146 -7.23 -15.71 4.72
CA MET A 146 -6.58 -16.94 5.14
C MET A 146 -5.53 -16.70 6.22
N ARG A 147 -4.65 -15.69 6.04
CA ARG A 147 -3.68 -15.28 7.07
C ARG A 147 -4.38 -14.97 8.39
N LEU A 148 -5.45 -14.16 8.37
CA LEU A 148 -6.20 -13.78 9.57
C LEU A 148 -6.79 -15.02 10.27
N THR A 149 -7.40 -15.94 9.53
CA THR A 149 -7.94 -17.18 10.13
C THR A 149 -6.86 -18.07 10.75
N LEU A 150 -5.65 -18.09 10.18
CA LEU A 150 -4.52 -18.86 10.72
C LEU A 150 -3.97 -18.27 12.01
N LEU A 151 -4.19 -16.98 12.30
CA LEU A 151 -3.74 -16.36 13.56
C LEU A 151 -4.29 -17.11 14.78
N TYR A 152 -5.55 -17.55 14.74
CA TYR A 152 -6.13 -18.33 15.83
C TYR A 152 -5.39 -19.64 16.06
N HIS A 153 -5.03 -20.35 14.98
CA HIS A 153 -4.30 -21.60 15.06
C HIS A 153 -2.92 -21.41 15.71
N PHE A 154 -2.14 -20.43 15.24
CA PHE A 154 -0.80 -20.14 15.78
C PHE A 154 -0.84 -19.57 17.20
N ALA A 155 -1.85 -18.75 17.52
CA ALA A 155 -2.07 -18.28 18.89
C ALA A 155 -2.32 -19.45 19.83
N ARG A 156 -3.18 -20.39 19.42
CA ARG A 156 -3.48 -21.59 20.19
C ARG A 156 -2.24 -22.48 20.36
N SER A 157 -1.47 -22.72 19.30
CA SER A 157 -0.30 -23.61 19.40
C SER A 157 0.74 -23.10 20.41
N GLY A 158 0.99 -21.79 20.46
CA GLY A 158 1.86 -21.20 21.48
C GLY A 158 1.25 -21.24 22.88
N CYS A 159 -0.03 -20.90 23.01
CA CYS A 159 -0.70 -20.85 24.31
C CYS A 159 -1.07 -22.22 24.90
N ASP A 160 -1.13 -23.29 24.10
CA ASP A 160 -1.27 -24.65 24.62
C ASP A 160 0.04 -25.16 25.25
N VAL A 161 1.20 -24.64 24.82
CA VAL A 161 2.53 -24.96 25.39
C VAL A 161 2.84 -24.10 26.61
N ASN A 162 2.45 -22.82 26.60
CA ASN A 162 2.63 -21.90 27.73
C ASN A 162 1.31 -21.21 28.13
N PRO A 163 0.39 -21.94 28.81
CA PRO A 163 -0.94 -21.43 29.12
C PRO A 163 -0.87 -20.18 29.99
N ARG A 164 -1.57 -19.13 29.56
CA ARG A 164 -1.65 -17.81 30.22
C ARG A 164 -0.31 -17.10 30.41
N GLY A 165 0.74 -17.58 29.77
CA GLY A 165 2.05 -16.94 29.80
C GLY A 165 2.07 -15.65 28.98
N VAL A 166 2.91 -14.69 29.37
CA VAL A 166 3.10 -13.43 28.64
C VAL A 166 3.59 -13.67 27.19
N TRP A 167 4.31 -14.77 26.97
CA TRP A 167 4.87 -15.16 25.67
C TRP A 167 3.99 -16.11 24.86
N CYS A 168 2.76 -16.37 25.30
CA CYS A 168 1.96 -17.43 24.69
C CYS A 168 1.52 -17.09 23.26
N ALA A 169 1.33 -15.81 22.95
CA ALA A 169 0.99 -15.33 21.61
C ALA A 169 2.21 -15.17 20.67
N ASN A 170 3.42 -15.60 21.08
CA ASN A 170 4.63 -15.38 20.30
C ASN A 170 4.59 -16.09 18.94
N GLU A 171 4.07 -17.32 18.88
CA GLU A 171 3.92 -18.06 17.62
C GLU A 171 3.00 -17.35 16.62
N MET A 172 1.90 -16.76 17.11
CA MET A 172 1.01 -15.91 16.29
C MET A 172 1.76 -14.70 15.74
N TYR A 173 2.52 -14.02 16.60
CA TYR A 173 3.30 -12.84 16.23
C TYR A 173 4.36 -13.17 15.18
N GLU A 174 5.14 -14.24 15.37
CA GLU A 174 6.18 -14.67 14.43
C GLU A 174 5.60 -15.07 13.07
N PHE A 175 4.49 -15.80 13.05
CA PHE A 175 3.79 -16.11 11.79
C PHE A 175 3.34 -14.83 11.08
N HIS A 176 2.70 -13.92 11.81
CA HIS A 176 2.21 -12.66 11.26
C HIS A 176 3.35 -11.81 10.69
N LYS A 177 4.44 -11.67 11.45
CA LYS A 177 5.66 -10.95 11.06
C LYS A 177 6.32 -11.57 9.84
N MET A 178 6.48 -12.89 9.79
CA MET A 178 7.07 -13.59 8.63
C MET A 178 6.26 -13.34 7.35
N MET A 179 4.93 -13.42 7.44
CA MET A 179 4.05 -13.14 6.30
C MET A 179 4.22 -11.71 5.80
N PHE A 180 4.34 -10.74 6.72
CA PHE A 180 4.54 -9.33 6.39
C PHE A 180 5.92 -9.02 5.80
N GLU A 181 6.99 -9.55 6.40
CA GLU A 181 8.36 -9.22 5.96
C GLU A 181 8.72 -9.88 4.63
N TYR A 182 8.27 -11.11 4.39
CA TYR A 182 8.73 -11.90 3.23
C TYR A 182 7.59 -12.57 2.46
N GLY A 183 6.57 -13.07 3.16
CA GLY A 183 5.54 -13.92 2.57
C GLY A 183 4.76 -13.23 1.45
N PHE A 184 4.17 -12.07 1.72
CA PHE A 184 3.36 -11.36 0.74
C PHE A 184 4.16 -10.89 -0.46
N LEU A 185 5.36 -10.35 -0.28
CA LEU A 185 6.17 -9.88 -1.41
C LEU A 185 6.43 -11.02 -2.41
N LEU A 186 6.84 -12.20 -1.91
CA LEU A 186 7.11 -13.36 -2.75
C LEU A 186 5.84 -13.82 -3.48
N ILE A 187 4.71 -13.88 -2.78
CA ILE A 187 3.43 -14.27 -3.36
C ILE A 187 2.99 -13.27 -4.45
N LEU A 188 3.08 -11.97 -4.19
CA LEU A 188 2.67 -10.92 -5.13
C LEU A 188 3.53 -10.93 -6.39
N VAL A 189 4.85 -11.03 -6.25
CA VAL A 189 5.77 -11.14 -7.39
C VAL A 189 5.47 -12.41 -8.18
N GLY A 190 5.22 -13.54 -7.50
CA GLY A 190 4.84 -14.80 -8.15
C GLY A 190 3.52 -14.70 -8.92
N MET A 191 2.49 -14.14 -8.30
CA MET A 191 1.17 -13.92 -8.91
C MET A 191 1.25 -12.98 -10.11
N TRP A 192 1.97 -11.85 -9.97
CA TRP A 192 2.20 -10.93 -11.08
C TRP A 192 2.95 -11.62 -12.21
N THR A 193 4.00 -12.38 -11.90
CA THR A 193 4.80 -13.09 -12.90
C THR A 193 3.93 -14.09 -13.66
N ALA A 194 3.15 -14.90 -12.95
CA ALA A 194 2.22 -15.85 -13.57
C ALA A 194 1.21 -15.13 -14.50
N TRP A 195 0.62 -14.03 -14.04
CA TRP A 195 -0.28 -13.22 -14.84
C TRP A 195 0.43 -12.61 -16.06
N PHE A 196 1.64 -12.07 -15.89
CA PHE A 196 2.45 -11.45 -16.93
C PHE A 196 2.78 -12.44 -18.05
N TYR A 197 3.18 -13.67 -17.70
CA TYR A 197 3.39 -14.73 -18.68
C TYR A 197 2.08 -15.15 -19.36
N TRP A 198 0.99 -15.28 -18.61
CA TRP A 198 -0.31 -15.68 -19.14
C TRP A 198 -0.86 -14.70 -20.20
N VAL A 199 -0.68 -13.38 -19.99
CA VAL A 199 -1.12 -12.36 -20.97
C VAL A 199 -0.17 -12.23 -22.17
N GLY A 200 0.91 -13.02 -22.23
CA GLY A 200 1.93 -12.92 -23.27
C GLY A 200 2.85 -11.70 -23.10
N GLY A 201 3.06 -11.26 -21.85
CA GLY A 201 3.84 -10.09 -21.46
C GLY A 201 5.20 -9.98 -22.15
N PRO A 202 6.05 -11.02 -22.19
CA PRO A 202 7.38 -10.92 -22.81
C PRO A 202 7.34 -10.53 -24.29
N LYS A 203 6.39 -11.08 -25.07
CA LYS A 203 6.23 -10.74 -26.49
C LYS A 203 5.71 -9.32 -26.65
N ARG A 204 4.69 -8.95 -25.87
CA ARG A 204 4.03 -7.63 -25.92
C ARG A 204 4.95 -6.49 -25.50
N VAL A 205 5.78 -6.70 -24.47
CA VAL A 205 6.75 -5.70 -24.02
C VAL A 205 7.85 -5.52 -25.06
N ARG A 206 8.34 -6.60 -25.68
CA ARG A 206 9.32 -6.52 -26.76
C ARG A 206 8.75 -5.78 -27.98
N GLU A 207 7.55 -6.14 -28.42
CA GLU A 207 6.85 -5.45 -29.52
C GLU A 207 6.61 -3.97 -29.20
N ALA A 208 6.20 -3.66 -27.96
CA ALA A 208 6.02 -2.27 -27.51
C ALA A 208 7.35 -1.49 -27.50
N ALA A 209 8.44 -2.13 -27.07
CA ALA A 209 9.77 -1.52 -27.05
C ALA A 209 10.34 -1.26 -28.44
N GLU A 210 10.04 -2.14 -29.41
CA GLU A 210 10.41 -1.98 -30.83
C GLU A 210 9.54 -0.94 -31.55
N SER A 211 8.26 -0.81 -31.17
CA SER A 211 7.30 0.13 -31.76
C SER A 211 7.36 1.55 -31.19
N GLU A 212 8.27 1.85 -30.25
CA GLU A 212 8.29 3.10 -29.49
C GLU A 212 8.82 4.31 -30.31
N THR A 213 8.28 4.52 -31.51
CA THR A 213 8.36 5.78 -32.24
C THR A 213 7.22 6.69 -31.77
N GLY A 214 7.36 7.31 -30.60
CA GLY A 214 6.44 8.35 -30.11
C GLY A 214 5.76 8.06 -28.77
N GLY A 215 6.56 7.97 -27.69
CA GLY A 215 6.01 7.94 -26.33
C GLY A 215 5.35 9.26 -25.92
N TRP A 216 4.50 9.21 -24.89
CA TRP A 216 3.93 10.39 -24.24
C TRP A 216 5.04 11.36 -23.83
N LYS A 217 4.97 12.60 -24.31
CA LYS A 217 5.92 13.64 -23.92
C LYS A 217 5.39 14.33 -22.67
N ILE A 218 6.05 14.05 -21.54
CA ILE A 218 5.88 14.78 -20.29
C ILE A 218 6.79 16.01 -20.38
N SER A 219 6.21 17.20 -20.36
CA SER A 219 6.97 18.46 -20.29
C SER A 219 6.50 19.31 -19.13
N PHE A 220 7.43 20.07 -18.54
CA PHE A 220 7.07 21.07 -17.55
C PHE A 220 6.31 22.21 -18.22
N ARG A 221 5.21 22.63 -17.59
CA ARG A 221 4.35 23.70 -18.09
C ARG A 221 5.10 25.03 -18.04
N GLN A 222 5.41 25.57 -19.21
CA GLN A 222 6.05 26.88 -19.38
C GLN A 222 5.03 28.03 -19.42
N GLN A 223 3.80 27.75 -19.88
CA GLN A 223 2.74 28.76 -19.97
C GLN A 223 1.67 28.54 -18.90
N TRP A 224 1.52 29.54 -18.03
CA TRP A 224 0.58 29.51 -16.91
C TRP A 224 -0.65 30.37 -17.23
N LYS A 225 -1.84 29.80 -17.03
CA LYS A 225 -3.14 30.48 -17.13
C LYS A 225 -3.64 30.78 -15.72
N SER A 226 -4.59 31.72 -15.59
CA SER A 226 -5.16 32.11 -14.28
C SER A 226 -5.72 30.92 -13.48
N ILE A 227 -6.26 29.91 -14.15
CA ILE A 227 -6.73 28.68 -13.50
C ILE A 227 -5.59 27.87 -12.86
N HIS A 228 -4.42 27.82 -13.49
CA HIS A 228 -3.25 27.10 -12.95
C HIS A 228 -2.68 27.85 -11.74
N ILE A 229 -2.62 29.18 -11.81
CA ILE A 229 -2.22 30.02 -10.68
C ILE A 229 -3.20 29.85 -9.50
N GLY A 230 -4.50 29.80 -9.79
CA GLY A 230 -5.53 29.50 -8.79
C GLY A 230 -5.34 28.14 -8.11
N LEU A 231 -5.03 27.09 -8.89
CA LEU A 231 -4.76 25.75 -8.35
C LEU A 231 -3.50 25.71 -7.47
N ILE A 232 -2.44 26.44 -7.85
CA ILE A 232 -1.24 26.57 -6.99
C ILE A 232 -1.58 27.30 -5.69
N ALA A 233 -2.36 28.38 -5.75
CA ALA A 233 -2.79 29.10 -4.55
C ALA A 233 -3.61 28.20 -3.61
N VAL A 234 -4.52 27.38 -4.15
CA VAL A 234 -5.26 26.37 -3.38
C VAL A 234 -4.30 25.36 -2.75
N ALA A 235 -3.34 24.84 -3.52
CA ALA A 235 -2.34 23.92 -2.98
C ALA A 235 -1.51 24.55 -1.85
N THR A 236 -1.12 25.82 -1.97
CA THR A 236 -0.43 26.56 -0.90
C THR A 236 -1.29 26.67 0.36
N VAL A 237 -2.59 26.96 0.23
CA VAL A 237 -3.52 26.98 1.36
C VAL A 237 -3.62 25.59 2.01
N LEU A 238 -3.68 24.52 1.22
CA LEU A 238 -3.68 23.15 1.75
C LEU A 238 -2.42 22.85 2.57
N PHE A 239 -1.23 23.29 2.12
CA PHE A 239 0.00 23.14 2.91
C PHE A 239 0.00 23.97 4.19
N ILE A 240 -0.55 25.18 4.17
CA ILE A 240 -0.67 26.00 5.38
C ILE A 240 -1.60 25.32 6.39
N LEU A 241 -2.74 24.80 5.93
CA LEU A 241 -3.68 24.06 6.78
C LEU A 241 -3.05 22.77 7.31
N ALA A 242 -2.30 22.04 6.48
CA ALA A 242 -1.54 20.86 6.89
C ALA A 242 -0.55 21.19 8.01
N ALA A 243 0.24 22.26 7.84
CA ALA A 243 1.19 22.73 8.84
C ALA A 243 0.48 23.14 10.13
N SER A 244 -0.63 23.88 10.04
CA SER A 244 -1.38 24.29 11.23
C SER A 244 -2.01 23.11 12.00
N SER A 245 -2.40 22.04 11.30
CA SER A 245 -2.90 20.81 11.93
C SER A 245 -1.82 20.14 12.78
N TRP A 246 -0.57 20.14 12.29
CA TRP A 246 0.55 19.55 13.01
C TRP A 246 1.06 20.43 14.16
N THR A 247 1.17 21.73 13.94
CA THR A 247 1.73 22.68 14.93
C THR A 247 0.70 23.29 15.88
N GLY A 248 -0.57 22.90 15.77
CA GLY A 248 -1.65 23.42 16.61
C GLY A 248 -1.53 22.98 18.07
N ASP A 249 -2.02 23.82 18.98
CA ASP A 249 -1.93 23.60 20.43
C ASP A 249 -2.59 22.26 20.86
N GLU A 250 -3.70 21.88 20.23
CA GLU A 250 -4.38 20.61 20.49
C GLU A 250 -3.49 19.41 20.17
N THR A 251 -2.81 19.43 19.02
CA THR A 251 -1.88 18.36 18.60
C THR A 251 -0.66 18.30 19.49
N GLN A 252 -0.07 19.44 19.84
CA GLN A 252 1.10 19.49 20.71
C GLN A 252 0.77 18.99 22.12
N SER A 253 -0.41 19.33 22.66
CA SER A 253 -0.87 18.78 23.93
C SER A 253 -1.13 17.28 23.87
N ALA A 254 -1.67 16.76 22.75
CA ALA A 254 -1.84 15.32 22.54
C ALA A 254 -0.51 14.56 22.48
N ILE A 255 0.53 15.15 21.86
CA ILE A 255 1.88 14.58 21.81
C ILE A 255 2.47 14.48 23.22
N THR A 256 2.45 15.57 23.99
CA THR A 256 2.95 15.55 25.38
C THR A 256 2.21 14.52 26.22
N GLU A 257 0.88 14.44 26.08
CA GLU A 257 0.07 13.48 26.82
C GLU A 257 0.35 12.02 26.39
N MET A 258 0.62 11.77 25.11
CA MET A 258 1.06 10.45 24.64
C MET A 258 2.43 10.07 25.21
N GLU A 259 3.39 10.99 25.20
CA GLU A 259 4.73 10.76 25.78
C GLU A 259 4.64 10.46 27.28
N ASP A 260 3.79 11.18 28.00
CA ASP A 260 3.53 10.93 29.42
C ASP A 260 2.94 9.53 29.63
N CYS A 261 1.96 9.13 28.83
CA CYS A 261 1.35 7.80 28.89
C CYS A 261 2.32 6.65 28.59
N ASP A 262 3.20 6.83 27.60
CA ASP A 262 4.24 5.85 27.26
C ASP A 262 5.29 5.75 28.38
N SER A 263 5.73 6.90 28.92
CA SER A 263 6.72 6.95 30.01
C SER A 263 6.23 6.27 31.29
N LEU A 264 4.92 6.31 31.54
CA LEU A 264 4.27 5.70 32.71
C LEU A 264 3.76 4.27 32.44
N ASN A 265 3.86 3.80 31.18
CA ASN A 265 3.27 2.54 30.71
C ASN A 265 1.78 2.41 31.12
N GLU A 266 1.05 3.54 31.04
CA GLU A 266 -0.32 3.67 31.52
C GLU A 266 -1.32 3.34 30.40
N ILE A 267 -2.21 2.37 30.64
CA ILE A 267 -3.32 2.07 29.74
C ILE A 267 -4.60 2.65 30.35
N SER A 268 -4.97 3.87 29.95
CA SER A 268 -6.17 4.56 30.44
C SER A 268 -6.96 5.25 29.32
N ALA A 269 -8.20 5.65 29.63
CA ALA A 269 -9.06 6.36 28.68
C ALA A 269 -8.49 7.71 28.23
N ARG A 270 -7.69 8.35 29.10
CA ARG A 270 -6.95 9.59 28.80
C ARG A 270 -5.89 9.33 27.72
N CYS A 271 -5.06 8.31 27.92
CA CYS A 271 -4.05 7.89 26.96
C CYS A 271 -4.66 7.48 25.61
N GLY A 272 -5.79 6.76 25.64
CA GLY A 272 -6.53 6.44 24.42
C GLY A 272 -7.08 7.66 23.68
N GLN A 273 -7.49 8.72 24.39
CA GLN A 273 -7.95 9.96 23.75
C GLN A 273 -6.79 10.79 23.18
N ALA A 274 -5.67 10.87 23.91
CA ALA A 274 -4.47 11.54 23.44
C ALA A 274 -3.95 10.91 22.13
N MET A 275 -3.89 9.58 22.08
CA MET A 275 -3.50 8.86 20.87
C MET A 275 -4.43 9.12 19.69
N ARG A 276 -5.76 9.12 19.91
CA ARG A 276 -6.73 9.47 18.86
C ARG A 276 -6.55 10.90 18.34
N ASN A 277 -6.35 11.87 19.23
CA ASN A 277 -6.17 13.27 18.85
C ASN A 277 -4.89 13.47 18.03
N TYR A 278 -3.82 12.76 18.40
CA TYR A 278 -2.57 12.74 17.65
C TYR A 278 -2.74 12.12 16.26
N ASP A 279 -3.37 10.94 16.19
CA ASP A 279 -3.63 10.24 14.93
C ASP A 279 -4.49 11.09 13.97
N ASP A 280 -5.55 11.73 14.48
CA ASP A 280 -6.43 12.61 13.70
C ASP A 280 -5.68 13.85 13.16
N ALA A 281 -4.80 14.43 13.96
CA ALA A 281 -4.02 15.60 13.58
C ALA A 281 -2.95 15.29 12.51
N ILE A 282 -2.26 14.15 12.65
CA ILE A 282 -1.33 13.62 11.65
C ILE A 282 -2.07 13.34 10.34
N SER A 283 -3.17 12.61 10.45
CA SER A 283 -4.00 12.23 9.32
C SER A 283 -4.45 13.44 8.51
N THR A 284 -4.93 14.46 9.21
CA THR A 284 -5.37 15.71 8.59
C THR A 284 -4.21 16.43 7.91
N ALA A 285 -3.04 16.50 8.56
CA ALA A 285 -1.86 17.14 8.01
C ALA A 285 -1.39 16.47 6.71
N TRP A 286 -1.28 15.14 6.69
CA TRP A 286 -0.86 14.40 5.51
C TRP A 286 -1.89 14.39 4.40
N SER A 287 -3.17 14.29 4.72
CA SER A 287 -4.25 14.34 3.72
C SER A 287 -4.22 15.66 2.96
N LEU A 288 -4.11 16.78 3.67
CA LEU A 288 -4.01 18.12 3.10
C LEU A 288 -2.70 18.31 2.34
N GLY A 289 -1.57 17.87 2.91
CA GLY A 289 -0.26 17.95 2.27
C GLY A 289 -0.18 17.15 0.97
N THR A 290 -0.74 15.94 0.95
CA THR A 290 -0.75 15.08 -0.24
C THR A 290 -1.66 15.62 -1.32
N LEU A 291 -2.84 16.12 -0.96
CA LEU A 291 -3.73 16.80 -1.90
C LEU A 291 -3.05 18.04 -2.51
N GLY A 292 -2.32 18.80 -1.70
CA GLY A 292 -1.47 19.91 -2.15
C GLY A 292 -0.40 19.46 -3.14
N MET A 293 0.36 18.40 -2.82
CA MET A 293 1.39 17.83 -3.69
C MET A 293 0.82 17.36 -5.03
N LEU A 294 -0.27 16.60 -5.02
CA LEU A 294 -0.92 16.10 -6.23
C LEU A 294 -1.45 17.25 -7.09
N THR A 295 -2.00 18.29 -6.47
CA THR A 295 -2.48 19.49 -7.17
C THR A 295 -1.33 20.23 -7.85
N ILE A 296 -0.19 20.40 -7.17
CA ILE A 296 1.01 21.03 -7.76
C ILE A 296 1.56 20.16 -8.90
N ALA A 297 1.72 18.86 -8.68
CA ALA A 297 2.27 17.94 -9.66
C ALA A 297 1.39 17.88 -10.93
N GLY A 298 0.08 17.72 -10.75
CA GLY A 298 -0.89 17.69 -11.86
C GLY A 298 -0.98 19.01 -12.62
N THR A 299 -0.81 20.15 -11.93
CA THR A 299 -0.84 21.47 -12.57
C THR A 299 0.47 21.80 -13.31
N SER A 300 1.60 21.39 -12.76
CA SER A 300 2.95 21.73 -13.26
C SER A 300 3.35 20.90 -14.49
N VAL A 301 2.71 19.75 -14.69
CA VAL A 301 3.01 18.84 -15.80
C VAL A 301 2.03 19.07 -16.96
N ASN A 302 2.55 19.02 -18.19
CA ASN A 302 1.76 18.93 -19.40
C ASN A 302 1.99 17.57 -20.05
N ILE A 303 0.91 16.84 -20.27
CA ILE A 303 0.94 15.49 -20.84
C ILE A 303 0.47 15.60 -22.30
N GLN A 304 1.40 15.56 -23.25
CA GLN A 304 1.07 15.57 -24.67
C GLN A 304 0.85 14.15 -25.18
N ARG A 305 -0.34 13.90 -25.76
CA ARG A 305 -0.62 12.65 -26.47
C ARG A 305 0.30 12.55 -27.68
N PRO A 306 0.81 11.36 -28.01
CA PRO A 306 1.44 11.16 -29.30
C PRO A 306 0.44 11.47 -30.40
N GLU A 307 0.81 12.35 -31.33
CA GLU A 307 0.05 12.58 -32.55
C GLU A 307 0.02 11.25 -33.30
N LYS A 308 -1.19 10.72 -33.56
CA LYS A 308 -1.31 9.72 -34.61
C LYS A 308 -0.91 10.46 -35.89
N ASN A 309 0.13 9.98 -36.57
CA ASN A 309 0.39 10.37 -37.95
C ASN A 309 -0.88 10.07 -38.76
N LEU A 310 -1.74 11.08 -38.91
CA LEU A 310 -2.76 11.14 -39.94
C LEU A 310 -2.09 11.76 -41.15
N GLU A 311 -1.20 10.99 -41.78
CA GLU A 311 -0.75 11.28 -43.14
C GLU A 311 -0.84 9.99 -43.96
N SER A 312 -1.65 10.09 -45.02
CA SER A 312 -1.89 9.16 -46.14
C SER A 312 -2.65 7.85 -45.89
N GLU A 313 -3.97 7.92 -46.05
CA GLU A 313 -4.71 7.27 -47.16
C GLU A 313 -6.00 8.05 -47.47
#